data_AF-A1ZCR6-F1
#
_entry.id   AF-A1ZCR6-F1
#
_cell.length_a   1.000
_cell.length_b   1.000
_cell.length_c   1.000
_cell.angle_alpha   90.00
_cell.angle_beta   90.00
_cell.angle_gamma   90.00
#
_symmetry.space_group_name_H-M   'P 1'
#
loop_
_entity.id
_entity.type
_entity.pdbx_description
1 polymer ?
#
loop_
_entity_poly.entity_id
_entity_poly.type
_entity_poly.pdbx_seq_one_letter_code
_entity_poly.pdbx_strand_id
1 'polypeptide(L)' 'MFFEVLALLEDRKAPVVINWYVHHKDVDMIDEGESFQEDFPLLDFNVIVQQQELTFG' A
#
# COMPACT_ATOMS: atom_id res chain seq x y z
N MET A 1 -6.48 -2.21 -13.62
CA MET A 1 -7.36 -1.16 -13.05
C MET A 1 -6.69 -0.42 -11.89
N PHE A 2 -6.31 -1.06 -10.78
CA PHE A 2 -5.67 -0.32 -9.68
C PHE A 2 -4.30 0.27 -10.07
N PHE A 3 -3.45 -0.51 -10.75
CA PHE A 3 -2.17 -0.04 -11.29
C PHE A 3 -2.29 1.23 -12.17
N GLU A 4 -3.31 1.30 -13.03
CA GLU A 4 -3.51 2.45 -13.94
C GLU A 4 -3.89 3.73 -13.17
N VAL A 5 -4.56 3.58 -12.02
CA VAL A 5 -4.85 4.71 -11.12
C VAL A 5 -3.55 5.22 -10.48
N LEU A 6 -2.70 4.32 -9.99
CA LEU A 6 -1.40 4.68 -9.42
C LEU A 6 -0.50 5.35 -10.46
N ALA A 7 -0.43 4.80 -11.66
CA ALA A 7 0.31 5.37 -12.78
C ALA A 7 -0.17 6.79 -13.12
N LEU A 8 -1.48 7.02 -13.12
CA LEU A 8 -2.05 8.36 -13.35
C LEU A 8 -1.71 9.33 -12.21
N LEU A 9 -1.78 8.89 -10.96
CA LEU A 9 -1.45 9.72 -9.79
C LEU A 9 0.02 10.13 -9.81
N GLU A 10 0.91 9.21 -10.18
CA GLU A 10 2.35 9.44 -10.26
C GLU A 10 2.71 10.38 -11.43
N ASP A 11 2.17 10.14 -12.62
CA ASP A 11 2.37 11.00 -13.81
C ASP A 11 1.94 12.46 -13.52
N ARG A 12 0.83 12.62 -12.79
CA ARG A 12 0.31 13.93 -12.39
C ARG A 12 1.06 14.55 -11.20
N LYS A 13 1.99 13.83 -10.57
CA LYS A 13 2.68 14.24 -9.33
C LYS A 13 1.68 14.72 -8.28
N ALA A 14 0.56 13.99 -8.17
CA ALA A 14 -0.51 14.37 -7.26
C ALA A 14 0.00 14.29 -5.82
N PRO A 15 -0.25 15.30 -4.96
CA PRO A 15 0.18 15.28 -3.56
C PRO A 15 -0.77 14.39 -2.75
N VAL A 16 -0.69 13.08 -2.95
CA VAL A 16 -1.53 12.07 -2.30
C VAL A 16 -0.67 11.13 -1.47
N VAL A 17 -1.26 10.63 -0.38
CA VAL A 17 -0.70 9.56 0.44
C VAL A 17 -1.56 8.33 0.23
N ILE A 18 -0.93 7.19 -0.04
CA ILE A 18 -1.60 5.91 -0.24
C ILE A 18 -1.28 5.02 0.96
N ASN A 19 -2.32 4.51 1.61
CA ASN A 19 -2.20 3.59 2.73
C ASN A 19 -2.82 2.26 2.33
N TRP A 20 -1.98 1.23 2.16
CA TRP A 20 -2.37 -0.13 1.83
C TRP A 20 -2.47 -0.96 3.11
N TYR A 21 -3.68 -1.10 3.64
CA TYR A 21 -3.92 -1.87 4.85
C TYR A 21 -4.07 -3.35 4.53
N VAL A 22 -3.26 -4.18 5.17
CA VAL A 22 -3.23 -5.62 4.93
C VAL A 22 -3.17 -6.38 6.24
N HIS A 23 -3.82 -7.54 6.30
CA HIS A 23 -3.76 -8.40 7.47
C HIS A 23 -2.39 -9.11 7.53
N HIS A 24 -1.76 -9.19 8.71
CA HIS A 24 -0.41 -9.77 8.88
C HIS A 24 -0.21 -11.23 8.45
N LYS A 25 -1.29 -11.97 8.17
CA LYS A 25 -1.21 -13.35 7.66
C LYS A 25 -1.38 -13.46 6.14
N ASP A 26 -1.72 -12.35 5.49
CA ASP A 26 -1.97 -12.31 4.05
C ASP A 26 -0.68 -11.87 3.34
N VAL A 27 0.26 -12.82 3.22
CA VAL A 27 1.60 -12.56 2.68
C VAL A 27 1.53 -12.12 1.22
N ASP A 28 0.66 -12.74 0.42
CA ASP A 28 0.50 -12.38 -0.99
C ASP A 28 0.09 -10.90 -1.16
N MET A 29 -0.80 -10.42 -0.29
CA MET A 29 -1.24 -9.02 -0.29
C MET A 29 -0.19 -8.05 0.27
N ILE A 30 0.73 -8.51 1.12
CA ILE A 30 1.88 -7.71 1.58
C ILE A 30 2.84 -7.53 0.40
N ASP A 31 3.23 -8.63 -0.24
CA ASP A 31 4.16 -8.65 -1.36
C ASP A 31 3.64 -7.81 -2.55
N GLU A 32 2.33 -7.84 -2.84
CA GLU A 32 1.72 -6.98 -3.86
C GLU A 32 1.81 -5.49 -3.49
N GLY A 33 1.57 -5.14 -2.22
CA GLY A 33 1.71 -3.77 -1.74
C GLY A 33 3.14 -3.25 -1.82
N GLU A 34 4.12 -4.10 -1.47
CA GLU A 34 5.55 -3.80 -1.59
C GLU A 34 5.95 -3.63 -3.06
N SER A 35 5.44 -4.50 -3.95
CA SER A 35 5.68 -4.39 -5.40
C SER A 35 5.15 -3.06 -5.96
N PHE A 36 3.95 -2.62 -5.58
CA PHE A 36 3.44 -1.31 -6.01
C PHE A 36 4.23 -0.14 -5.43
N GLN A 37 4.73 -0.26 -4.20
CA GLN A 37 5.60 0.76 -3.62
C GLN A 37 6.92 0.89 -4.42
N GLU A 38 7.48 -0.22 -4.90
CA GLU A 38 8.68 -0.22 -5.74
C GLU A 38 8.41 0.30 -7.17
N ASP A 39 7.27 -0.05 -7.75
CA ASP A 39 6.87 0.36 -9.11
C ASP A 39 6.54 1.87 -9.22
N PHE A 40 6.08 2.51 -8.12
CA PHE A 40 5.65 3.92 -8.09
C PHE A 40 6.41 4.76 -7.05
N PRO A 41 7.74 4.95 -7.21
CA PRO A 41 8.61 5.52 -6.18
C PRO A 41 8.40 7.01 -5.91
N LEU A 42 7.62 7.74 -6.73
CA LEU A 42 7.30 9.15 -6.48
C LEU A 42 6.02 9.33 -5.64
N LEU A 43 5.26 8.26 -5.42
CA LEU A 43 4.09 8.28 -4.55
C LEU A 43 4.49 8.03 -3.09
N ASP A 44 3.85 8.73 -2.15
CA ASP A 44 3.95 8.42 -0.72
C ASP A 44 3.07 7.21 -0.42
N PHE A 45 3.60 6.02 -0.69
CA PHE A 45 2.90 4.75 -0.57
C PHE A 45 3.37 4.01 0.69
N ASN A 46 2.43 3.67 1.57
CA ASN A 46 2.68 3.01 2.85
C ASN A 46 1.95 1.66 2.93
N VAL A 47 2.69 0.56 3.09
CA VAL A 47 2.14 -0.76 3.39
C VAL A 47 1.96 -0.89 4.91
N ILE A 48 0.71 -0.97 5.37
CA ILE A 48 0.36 -0.98 6.80
C ILE A 48 -0.17 -2.37 7.17
N VAL A 49 0.72 -3.17 7.76
CA VAL A 49 0.39 -4.52 8.22
C VAL A 49 -0.33 -4.46 9.57
N GLN A 50 -1.61 -4.82 9.59
CA GLN A 50 -2.43 -4.84 10.78
C GLN A 50 -2.12 -6.08 11.63
N GLN A 51 -1.55 -5.85 12.80
CA GLN A 51 -1.41 -6.87 13.84
C GLN A 51 -2.74 -7.03 14.57
N GLN A 52 -3.05 -8.27 14.96
CA GLN A 52 -4.22 -8.53 15.79
C GLN A 52 -4.00 -7.87 17.16
N GLU A 53 -4.79 -6.87 17.51
CA GLU A 53 -4.78 -6.32 18.88
C GLU A 53 -5.21 -7.44 19.83
N LEU A 54 -4.26 -7.96 20.62
CA LEU A 54 -4.57 -8.77 21.79
C LEU A 54 -5.15 -7.82 22.83
N THR A 55 -6.46 -7.59 22.79
CA THR A 55 -7.18 -6.98 23.93
C THR A 55 -7.15 -7.98 25.08
N PHE A 56 -6.23 -7.78 26.03
CA PHE A 56 -6.31 -8.42 27.34
C PHE A 56 -7.44 -7.73 28.13
N GLY A 57 -8.54 -8.46 28.31
CA GLY A 57 -9.66 -8.07 29.19
C GLY A 57 -9.44 -8.50 30.64
#